data_AF-A0A2K1KAF3-F1
#
_entry.id   AF-A0A2K1KAF3-F1
#
_cell.length_a   1.000
_cell.length_b   1.000
_cell.length_c   1.000
_cell.angle_alpha   90.00
_cell.angle_beta   90.00
_cell.angle_gamma   90.00
#
_symmetry.space_group_name_H-M   'P 1'
#
loop_
_entity.id
_entity.type
_entity.pdbx_description
1 polymer ?
#
loop_
_entity_poly.entity_id
_entity_poly.type
_entity_poly.pdbx_seq_one_letter_code
_entity_poly.pdbx_strand_id
1 'polypeptide(L)'
;KRRIQSDKGRHDSVKDAQAAMDLTLLKISKGPGFGKRLKPNFESLIEVLGRHGCRTSLIDRRPILHQYAVGSCNAIIANSDEEVCLEAVKEDQARATEDWSTRMAEMAAIMICKQEAGSAGISLPEGLRTVLARLDDRFNKFYDALEPNTLLIVATGHGYTSSVRRLQELKWIRQGSSQKWSKCDEDVQEEIAARAETTLVFTCIK
;
A
#
# COMPACT_ATOMS: atom_id res chain seq x y z
N LYS A 1 23.37 -13.12 2.53
CA LYS A 1 22.34 -14.02 1.96
C LYS A 1 22.66 -15.45 2.41
N ARG A 2 21.69 -16.26 2.88
CA ARG A 2 21.90 -17.70 3.14
C ARG A 2 21.98 -18.43 1.78
N ARG A 3 22.99 -19.27 1.57
CA ARG A 3 23.14 -20.07 0.34
C ARG A 3 22.30 -21.34 0.51
N ILE A 4 21.15 -21.40 -0.14
CA ILE A 4 20.14 -22.47 0.08
C ILE A 4 20.58 -23.78 -0.59
N GLN A 5 21.20 -23.68 -1.77
CA GLN A 5 21.71 -24.81 -2.54
C GLN A 5 23.15 -24.54 -3.02
N SER A 6 23.91 -25.61 -3.22
CA SER A 6 25.24 -25.61 -3.83
C SER A 6 25.13 -26.12 -5.27
N ASP A 7 25.88 -25.52 -6.20
CA ASP A 7 25.70 -25.64 -7.66
C ASP A 7 26.15 -27.00 -8.26
N LYS A 8 26.10 -28.09 -7.47
CA LYS A 8 26.49 -29.45 -7.86
C LYS A 8 25.51 -30.49 -7.33
N GLY A 9 24.51 -30.84 -8.15
CA GLY A 9 23.86 -32.15 -8.15
C GLY A 9 22.75 -32.39 -7.12
N ARG A 10 21.51 -32.48 -7.63
CA ARG A 10 20.27 -32.95 -6.96
C ARG A 10 19.75 -32.07 -5.81
N HIS A 11 18.43 -31.86 -5.81
CA HIS A 11 17.74 -31.17 -4.73
C HIS A 11 17.82 -31.95 -3.42
N ASP A 12 18.11 -31.24 -2.33
CA ASP A 12 18.08 -31.76 -0.96
C ASP A 12 16.71 -31.46 -0.37
N SER A 13 15.83 -32.47 -0.32
CA SER A 13 14.46 -32.34 0.17
C SER A 13 14.38 -31.88 1.63
N VAL A 14 15.41 -32.10 2.44
CA VAL A 14 15.45 -31.64 3.84
C VAL A 14 15.74 -30.14 3.87
N LYS A 15 16.69 -29.65 3.07
CA LYS A 15 16.96 -28.21 2.93
C LYS A 15 15.80 -27.46 2.30
N ASP A 16 15.18 -28.02 1.26
CA ASP A 16 14.04 -27.40 0.58
C ASP A 16 12.82 -27.33 1.51
N ALA A 17 12.57 -28.37 2.34
CA ALA A 17 11.54 -28.35 3.38
C ALA A 17 11.86 -27.36 4.53
N GLN A 18 13.11 -27.28 4.99
CA GLN A 18 13.53 -26.28 5.98
C GLN A 18 13.34 -24.85 5.45
N ALA A 19 13.73 -24.59 4.19
CA ALA A 19 13.54 -23.28 3.55
C ALA A 19 12.05 -22.92 3.39
N ALA A 20 11.18 -23.90 3.12
CA ALA A 20 9.72 -23.71 3.09
C ALA A 20 9.15 -23.36 4.47
N MET A 21 9.62 -24.02 5.55
CA MET A 21 9.22 -23.70 6.92
C MET A 21 9.75 -22.33 7.37
N ASP A 22 11.01 -22.00 7.08
CA ASP A 22 11.60 -20.67 7.34
C ASP A 22 10.79 -19.57 6.62
N LEU A 23 10.42 -19.77 5.35
CA LEU A 23 9.57 -18.84 4.60
C LEU A 23 8.15 -18.75 5.18
N THR A 24 7.63 -19.84 5.74
CA THR A 24 6.31 -19.87 6.38
C THR A 24 6.32 -19.08 7.69
N LEU A 25 7.34 -19.25 8.55
CA LEU A 25 7.54 -18.44 9.76
C LEU A 25 7.72 -16.96 9.41
N LEU A 26 8.43 -16.64 8.32
CA LEU A 26 8.56 -15.27 7.81
C LEU A 26 7.24 -14.70 7.27
N LYS A 27 6.37 -15.50 6.65
CA LYS A 27 5.02 -15.08 6.23
C LYS A 27 4.01 -14.96 7.38
N ILE A 28 4.18 -15.73 8.45
CA ILE A 28 3.39 -15.57 9.68
C ILE A 28 3.77 -14.26 10.36
N SER A 29 5.07 -14.00 10.53
CA SER A 29 5.58 -12.80 11.23
C SER A 29 5.54 -11.50 10.41
N LYS A 30 5.58 -11.57 9.07
CA LYS A 30 5.62 -10.39 8.18
C LYS A 30 4.46 -10.31 7.18
N GLY A 31 3.42 -11.13 7.39
CA GLY A 31 2.23 -11.18 6.55
C GLY A 31 2.39 -12.03 5.27
N PRO A 32 1.26 -12.46 4.66
CA PRO A 32 1.24 -13.44 3.57
C PRO A 32 1.86 -12.92 2.26
N GLY A 33 2.04 -11.61 2.13
CA GLY A 33 2.75 -10.98 1.00
C GLY A 33 4.27 -11.18 1.04
N PHE A 34 4.85 -11.55 2.19
CA PHE A 34 6.30 -11.64 2.32
C PHE A 34 6.94 -12.58 1.29
N GLY A 35 7.95 -12.06 0.58
CA GLY A 35 8.65 -12.77 -0.49
C GLY A 35 8.00 -12.66 -1.89
N LYS A 36 6.80 -12.08 -2.02
CA LYS A 36 6.29 -11.67 -3.33
C LYS A 36 7.08 -10.44 -3.81
N ARG A 37 7.68 -10.51 -5.00
CA ARG A 37 8.06 -9.31 -5.74
C ARG A 37 6.81 -8.70 -6.38
N LEU A 38 6.86 -7.41 -6.69
CA LEU A 38 5.96 -6.78 -7.65
C LEU A 38 6.08 -7.49 -9.01
N LYS A 39 5.02 -7.47 -9.82
CA LYS A 39 5.01 -8.11 -11.14
C LYS A 39 6.13 -7.52 -12.01
N PRO A 40 6.95 -8.31 -12.74
CA PRO A 40 8.16 -7.83 -13.42
C PRO A 40 7.93 -6.93 -14.66
N ASN A 41 6.68 -6.53 -14.93
CA ASN A 41 6.26 -5.82 -16.14
C ASN A 41 5.72 -4.41 -15.83
N PHE A 42 6.06 -3.83 -14.68
CA PHE A 42 5.68 -2.47 -14.29
C PHE A 42 6.94 -1.70 -13.88
N GLU A 43 7.16 -0.54 -14.49
CA GLU A 43 8.14 0.46 -14.05
C GLU A 43 7.56 1.24 -12.87
N SER A 44 8.40 1.67 -11.92
CA SER A 44 7.95 2.55 -10.83
C SER A 44 7.77 3.98 -11.35
N LEU A 45 6.72 4.68 -10.93
CA LEU A 45 6.54 6.11 -11.29
C LEU A 45 7.69 6.96 -10.72
N ILE A 46 8.29 6.53 -9.60
CA ILE A 46 9.55 7.06 -9.04
C ILE A 46 10.72 6.97 -10.04
N GLU A 47 10.83 5.87 -10.80
CA GLU A 47 11.88 5.68 -11.82
C GLU A 47 11.59 6.54 -13.05
N VAL A 48 10.34 6.60 -13.51
CA VAL A 48 9.90 7.48 -14.61
C VAL A 48 10.21 8.95 -14.28
N LEU A 49 9.81 9.42 -13.10
CA LEU A 49 10.07 10.78 -12.63
C LEU A 49 11.57 11.07 -12.50
N GLY A 50 12.34 10.13 -11.95
CA GLY A 50 13.80 10.22 -11.91
C GLY A 50 14.45 10.33 -13.30
N ARG A 51 13.96 9.59 -14.31
CA ARG A 51 14.40 9.72 -15.71
C ARG A 51 14.08 11.08 -16.33
N HIS A 52 13.07 11.78 -15.83
CA HIS A 52 12.71 13.15 -16.23
C HIS A 52 13.35 14.24 -15.34
N GLY A 53 14.23 13.88 -14.39
CA GLY A 53 14.90 14.82 -13.49
C GLY A 53 14.02 15.32 -12.34
N CYS A 54 12.80 14.81 -12.20
CA CYS A 54 11.88 15.19 -11.13
C CYS A 54 12.31 14.53 -9.81
N ARG A 55 12.49 15.33 -8.76
CA ARG A 55 12.85 14.82 -7.42
C ARG A 55 11.65 14.14 -6.76
N THR A 56 11.86 12.93 -6.23
CA THR A 56 10.84 12.11 -5.57
C THR A 56 11.26 11.73 -4.16
N SER A 57 10.30 11.71 -3.24
CA SER A 57 10.57 11.52 -1.81
C SER A 57 9.49 10.64 -1.20
N LEU A 58 9.88 9.55 -0.53
CA LEU A 58 8.99 8.51 -0.01
C LEU A 58 9.14 8.40 1.51
N ILE A 59 8.00 8.42 2.21
CA ILE A 59 7.94 8.51 3.68
C ILE A 59 7.05 7.38 4.24
N ASP A 60 7.66 6.34 4.82
CA ASP A 60 6.98 5.21 5.49
C ASP A 60 8.01 4.49 6.38
N ARG A 61 7.60 3.40 7.01
CA ARG A 61 8.42 2.47 7.75
C ARG A 61 9.41 1.76 6.83
N ARG A 62 10.60 1.50 7.37
CA ARG A 62 11.74 0.84 6.70
C ARG A 62 11.40 -0.38 5.81
N PRO A 63 10.44 -1.29 6.14
CA PRO A 63 10.11 -2.42 5.27
C PRO A 63 9.48 -2.01 3.93
N ILE A 64 8.70 -0.91 3.91
CA ILE A 64 8.08 -0.37 2.70
C ILE A 64 9.12 0.36 1.87
N LEU A 65 9.93 1.24 2.50
CA LEU A 65 11.01 1.95 1.81
C LEU A 65 11.98 0.99 1.10
N HIS A 66 12.39 -0.10 1.76
CA HIS A 66 13.27 -1.12 1.15
C HIS A 66 12.62 -1.83 -0.06
N GLN A 67 11.29 -1.80 -0.22
CA GLN A 67 10.59 -2.39 -1.35
C GLN A 67 10.30 -1.40 -2.48
N TYR A 68 10.04 -0.13 -2.17
CA TYR A 68 9.52 0.87 -3.12
C TYR A 68 10.42 2.09 -3.37
N ALA A 69 11.36 2.43 -2.47
CA ALA A 69 12.32 3.48 -2.73
C ALA A 69 13.39 2.99 -3.72
N VAL A 70 13.41 3.56 -4.91
CA VAL A 70 14.24 3.14 -6.06
C VAL A 70 14.84 4.35 -6.77
N GLY A 71 15.90 4.13 -7.56
CA GLY A 71 16.60 5.21 -8.27
C GLY A 71 17.18 6.26 -7.33
N SER A 72 16.93 7.53 -7.62
CA SER A 72 17.40 8.71 -6.86
C SER A 72 16.38 9.23 -5.84
N CYS A 73 15.46 8.38 -5.38
CA CYS A 73 14.41 8.77 -4.43
C CYS A 73 14.95 9.03 -3.02
N ASN A 74 14.52 10.13 -2.38
CA ASN A 74 14.77 10.38 -0.96
C ASN A 74 13.89 9.44 -0.11
N ALA A 75 14.45 8.75 0.89
CA ALA A 75 13.76 7.70 1.65
C ALA A 75 13.75 8.01 3.15
N ILE A 76 12.66 8.61 3.64
CA ILE A 76 12.54 9.13 5.00
C ILE A 76 11.79 8.11 5.87
N ILE A 77 12.44 7.62 6.93
CA ILE A 77 11.85 6.60 7.82
C ILE A 77 10.94 7.27 8.85
N ALA A 78 9.65 6.97 8.77
CA ALA A 78 8.65 7.31 9.79
C ALA A 78 8.03 6.04 10.40
N ASN A 79 7.58 6.11 11.66
CA ASN A 79 7.07 4.96 12.43
C ASN A 79 5.64 5.17 12.95
N SER A 80 5.17 6.42 12.97
CA SER A 80 3.81 6.85 13.32
C SER A 80 3.22 7.70 12.20
N ASP A 81 1.88 7.79 12.14
CA ASP A 81 1.18 8.68 11.19
C ASP A 81 1.60 10.15 11.41
N GLU A 82 1.80 10.52 12.67
CA GLU A 82 2.25 11.85 13.10
C GLU A 82 3.66 12.19 12.60
N GLU A 83 4.60 11.22 12.64
CA GLU A 83 5.92 11.37 12.00
C GLU A 83 5.81 11.55 10.47
N VAL A 84 4.93 10.78 9.80
CA VAL A 84 4.73 10.90 8.35
C VAL A 84 4.26 12.30 7.97
N CYS A 85 3.25 12.85 8.66
CA CYS A 85 2.76 14.20 8.38
C CYS A 85 3.85 15.28 8.63
N LEU A 86 4.64 15.15 9.70
CA LEU A 86 5.67 16.12 10.04
C LEU A 86 6.83 16.13 9.03
N GLU A 87 7.32 14.97 8.60
CA GLU A 87 8.39 14.92 7.60
C GLU A 87 7.89 15.30 6.19
N ALA A 88 6.64 14.98 5.84
CA ALA A 88 6.04 15.38 4.56
C ALA A 88 5.92 16.91 4.43
N VAL A 89 5.52 17.62 5.50
CA VAL A 89 5.47 19.09 5.52
C VAL A 89 6.86 19.70 5.38
N LYS A 90 7.88 19.15 6.07
CA LYS A 90 9.27 19.63 5.93
C LYS A 90 9.81 19.45 4.52
N GLU A 91 9.51 18.33 3.86
CA GLU A 91 9.96 18.05 2.51
C GLU A 91 9.27 18.96 1.48
N ASP A 92 7.98 19.30 1.63
CA ASP A 92 7.29 20.29 0.80
C ASP A 92 7.87 21.71 1.00
N GLN A 93 8.00 22.15 2.25
CA GLN A 93 8.53 23.47 2.61
C GLN A 93 10.00 23.66 2.21
N ALA A 94 10.83 22.62 2.29
CA ALA A 94 12.20 22.68 1.76
C ALA A 94 12.21 22.92 0.25
N ARG A 95 11.30 22.26 -0.48
CA ARG A 95 11.17 22.34 -1.95
C ARG A 95 10.45 23.59 -2.44
N ALA A 96 9.81 24.34 -1.55
CA ALA A 96 9.26 25.68 -1.81
C ALA A 96 10.32 26.68 -2.32
N THR A 97 11.58 26.44 -1.96
CA THR A 97 12.73 27.28 -2.32
C THR A 97 13.30 27.00 -3.72
N GLU A 98 12.76 26.01 -4.45
CA GLU A 98 13.27 25.55 -5.74
C GLU A 98 12.30 25.86 -6.90
N ASP A 99 12.88 25.99 -8.11
CA ASP A 99 12.14 26.38 -9.32
C ASP A 99 10.96 25.44 -9.62
N TRP A 100 9.82 26.01 -10.00
CA TRP A 100 8.54 25.30 -10.13
C TRP A 100 8.57 24.14 -11.14
N SER A 101 9.42 24.22 -12.16
CA SER A 101 9.69 23.15 -13.13
C SER A 101 10.26 21.87 -12.48
N THR A 102 10.86 21.99 -11.30
CA THR A 102 11.41 20.89 -10.50
C THR A 102 10.45 20.41 -9.39
N ARG A 103 9.33 21.13 -9.17
CA ARG A 103 8.31 20.83 -8.14
C ARG A 103 7.32 19.71 -8.51
N MET A 104 7.53 18.97 -9.60
CA MET A 104 6.80 17.72 -9.90
C MET A 104 7.18 16.59 -8.94
N ALA A 105 6.73 16.71 -7.69
CA ALA A 105 6.86 15.72 -6.64
C ALA A 105 5.66 14.78 -6.65
N GLU A 106 5.87 13.49 -6.90
CA GLU A 106 4.89 12.49 -6.44
C GLU A 106 5.09 12.30 -4.93
N MET A 107 4.19 12.89 -4.14
CA MET A 107 4.05 12.64 -2.70
C MET A 107 2.82 11.74 -2.49
N ALA A 108 2.99 10.43 -2.67
CA ALA A 108 1.88 9.47 -2.75
C ALA A 108 1.22 9.15 -1.39
N ALA A 109 0.25 9.99 -0.98
CA ALA A 109 -0.69 9.68 0.11
C ALA A 109 -1.93 8.89 -0.41
N ILE A 110 -2.76 8.35 0.51
CA ILE A 110 -3.66 7.22 0.21
C ILE A 110 -5.08 7.36 0.87
N MET A 111 -6.15 7.65 0.09
CA MET A 111 -7.64 7.68 0.35
C MET A 111 -8.49 8.97 0.04
N ILE A 112 -9.76 8.82 -0.42
CA ILE A 112 -10.70 9.91 -0.90
C ILE A 112 -11.36 10.92 0.22
N CYS A 113 -11.78 13.23 0.39
CA CYS A 113 -12.69 14.30 0.96
C CYS A 113 -13.62 14.92 -0.13
N LYS A 114 -14.59 14.15 -0.66
CA LYS A 114 -15.72 14.57 -1.50
C LYS A 114 -17.00 13.81 -1.13
N GLN A 115 -17.92 14.57 -0.52
CA GLN A 115 -19.20 14.11 -0.01
C GLN A 115 -20.29 14.43 -1.03
N GLU A 116 -20.83 13.41 -1.70
CA GLU A 116 -22.16 13.52 -2.30
C GLU A 116 -23.20 13.71 -1.18
N ALA A 117 -24.15 14.63 -1.36
CA ALA A 117 -25.14 14.98 -0.33
C ALA A 117 -26.29 13.94 -0.17
N GLY A 118 -25.96 12.66 -0.25
CA GLY A 118 -26.88 11.54 -0.05
C GLY A 118 -26.93 11.10 1.41
N SER A 119 -27.81 11.71 2.22
CA SER A 119 -27.96 11.45 3.66
C SER A 119 -28.65 10.11 4.00
N ALA A 120 -28.18 9.01 3.41
CA ALA A 120 -28.49 7.67 3.89
C ALA A 120 -27.80 7.45 5.25
N GLY A 121 -28.58 7.49 6.33
CA GLY A 121 -28.09 7.48 7.71
C GLY A 121 -27.47 6.14 8.16
N ILE A 122 -26.30 5.80 7.65
CA ILE A 122 -25.54 4.62 8.09
C ILE A 122 -25.08 4.84 9.55
N SER A 123 -25.49 3.95 10.45
CA SER A 123 -25.00 3.94 11.82
C SER A 123 -23.60 3.32 11.87
N LEU A 124 -22.57 4.14 11.63
CA LEU A 124 -21.17 3.76 11.88
C LEU A 124 -21.00 3.44 13.39
N PRO A 125 -20.26 2.36 13.74
CA PRO A 125 -19.85 2.11 15.12
C PRO A 125 -19.03 3.28 15.70
N GLU A 126 -19.22 3.60 16.98
CA GLU A 126 -18.64 4.79 17.59
C GLU A 126 -17.11 4.88 17.43
N GLY A 127 -16.40 3.80 17.72
CA GLY A 127 -14.94 3.75 17.55
C GLY A 127 -14.45 3.99 16.11
N LEU A 128 -15.27 3.70 15.09
CA LEU A 128 -14.95 4.04 13.70
C LEU A 128 -15.13 5.55 13.44
N ARG A 129 -16.15 6.18 14.04
CA ARG A 129 -16.34 7.64 13.99
C ARG A 129 -15.16 8.37 14.64
N THR A 130 -14.70 7.89 15.80
CA THR A 130 -13.53 8.46 16.49
C THR A 130 -12.26 8.36 15.65
N VAL A 131 -12.04 7.23 14.95
CA VAL A 131 -10.87 7.05 14.06
C VAL A 131 -10.96 7.95 12.82
N LEU A 132 -12.14 8.06 12.20
CA LEU A 132 -12.33 8.95 11.04
C LEU A 132 -12.17 10.43 11.41
N ALA A 133 -12.71 10.88 12.53
CA ALA A 133 -12.52 12.25 13.02
C ALA A 133 -11.03 12.56 13.32
N ARG A 134 -10.27 11.59 13.83
CA ARG A 134 -8.81 11.71 14.01
C ARG A 134 -8.01 11.67 12.71
N LEU A 135 -8.56 11.11 11.62
CA LEU A 135 -7.95 11.21 10.30
C LEU A 135 -8.22 12.59 9.69
N ASP A 136 -9.46 13.07 9.77
CA ASP A 136 -9.89 14.38 9.26
C ASP A 136 -9.09 15.53 9.89
N ASP A 137 -8.99 15.58 11.23
CA ASP A 137 -8.17 16.54 11.98
C ASP A 137 -6.69 16.55 11.54
N ARG A 138 -6.12 15.38 11.23
CA ARG A 138 -4.73 15.25 10.75
C ARG A 138 -4.59 15.65 9.27
N PHE A 139 -5.58 15.37 8.42
CA PHE A 139 -5.59 15.81 7.02
C PHE A 139 -5.76 17.32 6.89
N ASN A 140 -6.64 17.94 7.68
CA ASN A 140 -6.82 19.40 7.69
C ASN A 140 -5.51 20.09 8.10
N LYS A 141 -4.89 19.69 9.22
CA LYS A 141 -3.59 20.23 9.67
C LYS A 141 -2.46 20.02 8.65
N PHE A 142 -2.45 18.89 7.95
CA PHE A 142 -1.48 18.62 6.89
C PHE A 142 -1.69 19.55 5.70
N TYR A 143 -2.93 19.65 5.19
CA TYR A 143 -3.30 20.52 4.08
C TYR A 143 -3.04 22.00 4.39
N ASP A 144 -3.39 22.46 5.60
CA ASP A 144 -3.14 23.83 6.07
C ASP A 144 -1.64 24.18 6.13
N ALA A 145 -0.76 23.18 6.28
CA ALA A 145 0.70 23.35 6.33
C ALA A 145 1.44 23.21 4.98
N LEU A 146 0.79 22.72 3.92
CA LEU A 146 1.34 22.66 2.56
C LEU A 146 1.55 24.05 1.94
N GLU A 147 2.44 24.15 0.96
CA GLU A 147 2.66 25.40 0.21
C GLU A 147 1.60 25.63 -0.90
N PRO A 148 1.43 26.88 -1.37
CA PRO A 148 0.57 27.19 -2.51
C PRO A 148 1.04 26.52 -3.81
N ASN A 149 0.07 26.21 -4.67
CA ASN A 149 0.20 25.45 -5.92
C ASN A 149 0.59 23.97 -5.73
N THR A 150 0.47 23.42 -4.51
CA THR A 150 0.71 21.99 -4.26
C THR A 150 -0.58 21.18 -4.54
N LEU A 151 -0.46 20.19 -5.42
CA LEU A 151 -1.50 19.19 -5.72
C LEU A 151 -1.37 18.03 -4.73
N LEU A 152 -2.34 17.88 -3.84
CA LEU A 152 -2.44 16.75 -2.93
C LEU A 152 -3.31 15.65 -3.56
N ILE A 153 -2.70 14.48 -3.83
CA ILE A 153 -3.38 13.25 -4.25
C ILE A 153 -3.38 12.27 -3.08
N VAL A 154 -4.53 11.63 -2.86
CA VAL A 154 -4.77 10.75 -1.72
C VAL A 154 -5.50 9.50 -2.24
N ALA A 155 -4.78 8.45 -2.67
CA ALA A 155 -5.31 7.26 -3.39
C ALA A 155 -5.40 5.94 -2.56
N THR A 156 -6.59 5.45 -2.14
CA THR A 156 -6.67 4.26 -1.26
C THR A 156 -6.09 3.00 -1.92
N GLY A 157 -5.52 2.11 -1.09
CA GLY A 157 -5.52 0.68 -1.38
C GLY A 157 -6.93 0.06 -1.34
N HIS A 158 -6.98 -1.26 -1.20
CA HIS A 158 -8.25 -2.01 -1.24
C HIS A 158 -9.19 -1.72 -0.06
N GLY A 159 -10.49 -1.96 -0.29
CA GLY A 159 -11.53 -1.98 0.74
C GLY A 159 -11.46 -3.23 1.65
N TYR A 160 -12.61 -3.76 2.08
CA TYR A 160 -12.68 -4.86 3.05
C TYR A 160 -12.27 -6.23 2.47
N THR A 161 -10.97 -6.42 2.28
CA THR A 161 -10.36 -7.64 1.70
C THR A 161 -10.49 -8.89 2.57
N SER A 162 -10.89 -8.76 3.84
CA SER A 162 -11.04 -9.90 4.78
C SER A 162 -11.97 -10.99 4.24
N SER A 163 -13.08 -10.60 3.60
CA SER A 163 -14.03 -11.53 2.97
C SER A 163 -13.44 -12.22 1.74
N VAL A 164 -12.73 -11.47 0.88
CA VAL A 164 -12.03 -12.00 -0.30
C VAL A 164 -11.00 -13.05 0.13
N ARG A 165 -10.19 -12.71 1.13
CA ARG A 165 -9.15 -13.60 1.66
C ARG A 165 -9.74 -14.86 2.28
N ARG A 166 -10.81 -14.74 3.06
CA ARG A 166 -11.54 -15.90 3.61
C ARG A 166 -12.09 -16.81 2.50
N LEU A 167 -12.60 -16.25 1.40
CA LEU A 167 -13.07 -17.04 0.25
C LEU A 167 -11.92 -17.70 -0.51
N GLN A 168 -10.77 -17.04 -0.67
CA GLN A 168 -9.55 -17.65 -1.23
C GLN A 168 -9.05 -18.81 -0.36
N GLU A 169 -9.03 -18.65 0.96
CA GLU A 169 -8.65 -19.70 1.92
C GLU A 169 -9.64 -20.88 1.89
N LEU A 170 -10.96 -20.62 1.80
CA LEU A 170 -11.98 -21.66 1.62
C LEU A 170 -11.88 -22.38 0.27
N LYS A 171 -11.51 -21.68 -0.81
CA LYS A 171 -11.29 -22.26 -2.15
C LYS A 171 -10.10 -23.21 -2.15
N TRP A 172 -9.00 -22.82 -1.50
CA TRP A 172 -7.83 -23.67 -1.31
C TRP A 172 -8.17 -24.94 -0.50
N ILE A 173 -8.93 -24.81 0.59
CA ILE A 173 -9.37 -25.96 1.40
C ILE A 173 -10.28 -26.91 0.60
N ARG A 174 -11.24 -26.37 -0.16
CA ARG A 174 -12.18 -27.17 -0.98
C ARG A 174 -11.54 -27.81 -2.21
N GLN A 175 -10.42 -27.30 -2.72
CA GLN A 175 -9.63 -27.98 -3.76
C GLN A 175 -9.05 -29.33 -3.29
N GLY A 176 -8.86 -29.50 -1.97
CA GLY A 176 -8.41 -30.75 -1.36
C GLY A 176 -9.53 -31.60 -0.72
N SER A 177 -10.81 -31.29 -0.93
CA SER A 177 -11.92 -31.97 -0.27
C SER A 177 -12.98 -32.49 -1.25
N SER A 178 -13.87 -33.38 -0.77
CA SER A 178 -14.96 -33.95 -1.58
C SER A 178 -16.00 -32.90 -2.00
N GLN A 179 -16.09 -31.76 -1.31
CA GLN A 179 -17.02 -30.67 -1.65
C GLN A 179 -16.34 -29.68 -2.59
N LYS A 180 -16.40 -29.99 -3.89
CA LYS A 180 -15.85 -29.16 -4.97
C LYS A 180 -16.39 -27.72 -4.91
N TRP A 181 -15.53 -26.76 -5.25
CA TRP A 181 -15.91 -25.37 -5.50
C TRP A 181 -16.89 -25.30 -6.68
N SER A 182 -18.06 -24.67 -6.50
CA SER A 182 -19.05 -24.51 -7.56
C SER A 182 -18.84 -23.22 -8.35
N LYS A 183 -19.49 -23.08 -9.51
CA LYS A 183 -19.47 -21.81 -10.26
C LYS A 183 -20.14 -20.69 -9.44
N CYS A 184 -21.20 -20.99 -8.68
CA CYS A 184 -21.83 -20.02 -7.79
C CYS A 184 -20.91 -19.53 -6.67
N ASP A 185 -20.05 -20.40 -6.11
CA ASP A 185 -19.02 -19.96 -5.13
C ASP A 185 -17.98 -19.05 -5.79
N GLU A 186 -17.69 -19.25 -7.08
CA GLU A 186 -16.77 -18.44 -7.87
C GLU A 186 -17.36 -17.09 -8.28
N ASP A 187 -18.62 -17.03 -8.69
CA ASP A 187 -19.34 -15.78 -9.00
C ASP A 187 -19.44 -14.88 -7.76
N VAL A 188 -19.75 -15.46 -6.60
CA VAL A 188 -19.76 -14.76 -5.30
C VAL A 188 -18.35 -14.31 -4.89
N GLN A 189 -17.31 -15.09 -5.21
CA GLN A 189 -15.93 -14.67 -4.98
C GLN A 189 -15.54 -13.48 -5.88
N GLU A 190 -15.92 -13.51 -7.16
CA GLU A 190 -15.67 -12.43 -8.12
C GLU A 190 -16.40 -11.14 -7.72
N GLU A 191 -17.67 -11.22 -7.31
CA GLU A 191 -18.44 -10.05 -6.81
C GLU A 191 -17.79 -9.43 -5.56
N ILE A 192 -17.38 -10.26 -4.60
CA ILE A 192 -16.76 -9.80 -3.35
C ILE A 192 -15.32 -9.31 -3.58
N ALA A 193 -14.59 -9.88 -4.55
CA ALA A 193 -13.29 -9.36 -5.00
C ALA A 193 -13.44 -7.98 -5.66
N ALA A 194 -14.32 -7.84 -6.64
CA ALA A 194 -14.60 -6.57 -7.31
C ALA A 194 -15.02 -5.47 -6.32
N ARG A 195 -15.86 -5.80 -5.32
CA ARG A 195 -16.21 -4.86 -4.24
C ARG A 195 -15.01 -4.43 -3.40
N ALA A 196 -14.09 -5.34 -3.07
CA ALA A 196 -12.89 -4.99 -2.30
C ALA A 196 -11.80 -4.30 -3.15
N GLU A 197 -11.82 -4.51 -4.47
CA GLU A 197 -10.98 -3.81 -5.43
C GLU A 197 -11.49 -2.39 -5.75
N THR A 198 -12.65 -1.98 -5.22
CA THR A 198 -13.02 -0.55 -5.23
C THR A 198 -12.05 0.25 -4.35
N THR A 199 -11.30 1.14 -5.00
CA THR A 199 -10.37 2.09 -4.40
C THR A 199 -10.90 3.51 -4.57
N LEU A 200 -10.40 4.43 -3.76
CA LEU A 200 -10.99 5.76 -3.60
C LEU A 200 -9.87 6.83 -3.65
N VAL A 201 -9.88 7.77 -4.62
CA VAL A 201 -8.74 8.69 -4.91
C VAL A 201 -9.07 10.20 -4.78
N PHE A 202 -8.84 10.75 -3.57
CA PHE A 202 -8.91 12.17 -3.18
C PHE A 202 -8.00 13.03 -4.08
N THR A 203 -8.45 14.19 -4.55
CA THR A 203 -7.59 15.21 -5.17
C THR A 203 -8.02 16.61 -4.75
N CYS A 204 -7.05 17.43 -4.33
CA CYS A 204 -7.23 18.86 -4.09
C CYS A 204 -5.95 19.64 -4.46
N ILE A 205 -6.10 20.91 -4.81
CA ILE A 205 -5.01 21.85 -5.11
C ILE A 205 -5.15 23.01 -4.13
N LYS A 206 -4.02 23.41 -3.53
CA LYS A 206 -3.93 24.56 -2.61
C LYS A 206 -3.49 25.83 -3.33
#